data_AF-A0A6B9F2W5-F1
#
_entry.id   AF-A0A6B9F2W5-F1
#
_cell.length_a   1.000
_cell.length_b   1.000
_cell.length_c   1.000
_cell.angle_alpha   90.00
_cell.angle_beta   90.00
_cell.angle_gamma   90.00
#
_symmetry.space_group_name_H-M   'P 1'
#
loop_
_entity.id
_entity.type
_entity.pdbx_description
1 polymer ?
#
loop_
_entity_poly.entity_id
_entity_poly.type
_entity_poly.pdbx_seq_one_letter_code
_entity_poly.pdbx_strand_id
1 'polypeptide(L)'
;MTEFVAPIGTNGWPVENCATVFAETDTFLETARTVALSRDGAVVVHRDGTIAEGMVRVDQLSPGERRRTDELPHAGWMGARHMSALETSIREEVIAAITLSEENGRVTVFTDGTFEDFPATSLLAD
;
A
#
# COMPACT_ATOMS: atom_id res chain seq x y z
N MET A 1 9.04 -15.41 1.59
CA MET A 1 9.53 -14.03 1.41
C MET A 1 9.24 -13.68 -0.03
N THR A 2 8.39 -12.69 -0.27
CA THR A 2 8.00 -12.25 -1.62
C THR A 2 9.23 -11.68 -2.32
N GLU A 3 9.49 -12.09 -3.57
CA GLU A 3 10.76 -11.85 -4.27
C GLU A 3 11.04 -10.36 -4.57
N PHE A 4 10.05 -9.49 -4.41
CA PHE A 4 10.07 -8.07 -4.81
C PHE A 4 9.87 -7.09 -3.63
N VAL A 5 10.03 -7.56 -2.39
CA VAL A 5 9.95 -6.70 -1.21
C VAL A 5 11.16 -6.90 -0.31
N ALA A 6 11.73 -5.80 0.16
CA ALA A 6 12.87 -5.78 1.08
C ALA A 6 12.45 -5.20 2.44
N PRO A 7 12.79 -5.84 3.58
CA PRO A 7 12.54 -5.26 4.91
C PRO A 7 13.24 -3.91 5.09
N ILE A 8 12.58 -2.96 5.76
CA ILE A 8 13.17 -1.66 6.10
C ILE A 8 13.74 -1.70 7.53
N GLY A 9 14.96 -2.21 7.68
CA GLY A 9 15.66 -2.22 8.96
C GLY A 9 14.83 -2.84 10.08
N THR A 10 14.67 -2.11 11.19
CA THR A 10 13.82 -2.50 12.34
C THR A 10 12.42 -1.91 12.27
N ASN A 11 12.01 -1.37 11.12
CA ASN A 11 10.70 -0.76 10.97
C ASN A 11 9.62 -1.83 10.83
N GLY A 12 8.54 -1.68 11.59
CA GLY A 12 7.54 -2.73 11.69
C GLY A 12 6.18 -2.26 12.17
N TRP A 13 5.17 -3.01 11.75
CA TRP A 13 3.82 -2.93 12.26
C TRP A 13 3.75 -3.57 13.65
N PRO A 14 3.14 -2.90 14.66
CA PRO A 14 3.08 -3.41 16.04
C PRO A 14 2.02 -4.53 16.15
N VAL A 15 2.38 -5.74 15.75
CA VAL A 15 1.49 -6.92 15.74
C VAL A 15 0.97 -7.30 17.12
N GLU A 16 1.70 -6.95 18.19
CA GLU A 16 1.27 -7.10 19.57
C GLU A 16 0.05 -6.24 19.92
N ASN A 17 -0.13 -5.12 19.21
CA ASN A 17 -1.28 -4.23 19.38
C ASN A 17 -2.39 -4.57 18.38
N CYS A 18 -2.04 -4.95 17.14
CA CYS A 18 -3.01 -5.18 16.08
C CYS A 18 -2.50 -6.18 15.03
N ALA A 19 -2.66 -7.49 15.22
CA ALA A 19 -2.13 -8.48 14.27
C ALA A 19 -2.91 -8.60 12.93
N THR A 20 -4.09 -7.98 12.80
CA THR A 20 -4.97 -8.16 11.64
C THR A 20 -5.78 -6.91 11.31
N VAL A 21 -6.12 -6.73 10.03
CA VAL A 21 -7.06 -5.69 9.58
C VAL A 21 -8.50 -5.91 10.06
N PHE A 22 -8.81 -7.10 10.59
CA PHE A 22 -10.12 -7.44 11.15
C PHE A 22 -10.21 -7.22 12.67
N ALA A 23 -9.23 -6.54 13.27
CA ALA A 23 -9.31 -6.12 14.66
C ALA A 23 -10.46 -5.13 14.86
N GLU A 24 -10.78 -4.84 16.13
CA GLU A 24 -11.72 -3.76 16.47
C GLU A 24 -11.33 -2.47 15.75
N THR A 25 -12.32 -1.77 15.17
CA THR A 25 -12.09 -0.63 14.28
C THR A 25 -11.20 0.43 14.90
N ASP A 26 -11.43 0.76 16.17
CA ASP A 26 -10.64 1.75 16.90
C ASP A 26 -9.19 1.29 17.08
N THR A 27 -8.97 0.01 17.39
CA THR A 27 -7.62 -0.57 17.53
C THR A 27 -6.85 -0.51 16.22
N PHE A 28 -7.49 -0.89 15.11
CA PHE A 28 -6.87 -0.82 13.79
C PHE A 28 -6.58 0.63 13.39
N LEU A 29 -7.54 1.55 13.58
CA LEU A 29 -7.41 2.96 13.25
C LEU A 29 -6.29 3.65 14.03
N GLU A 30 -6.25 3.47 15.35
CA GLU A 30 -5.22 4.05 16.21
C GLU A 30 -3.84 3.53 15.81
N THR A 31 -3.71 2.22 15.61
CA THR A 31 -2.45 1.60 15.19
C THR A 31 -2.00 2.13 13.82
N ALA A 32 -2.90 2.12 12.84
CA ALA A 32 -2.63 2.62 11.50
C ALA A 32 -2.21 4.09 11.51
N ARG A 33 -2.88 4.93 12.31
CA ARG A 33 -2.54 6.34 12.49
C ARG A 33 -1.13 6.51 13.04
N THR A 34 -0.78 5.76 14.10
CA THR A 34 0.57 5.83 14.68
C THR A 34 1.61 5.41 13.65
N VAL A 35 1.40 4.31 12.94
CA VAL A 35 2.31 3.82 11.90
C VAL A 35 2.47 4.86 10.78
N ALA A 36 1.36 5.37 10.23
CA ALA A 36 1.37 6.33 9.13
C ALA A 36 2.13 7.62 9.45
N LEU A 37 2.18 8.05 10.72
CA LEU A 37 2.86 9.27 11.15
C LEU A 37 4.33 9.08 11.54
N SER A 38 4.77 7.84 11.80
CA SER A 38 6.08 7.57 12.42
C SER A 38 6.97 6.62 11.65
N ARG A 39 6.47 5.99 10.58
CA ARG A 39 7.13 4.88 9.89
C ARG A 39 7.05 5.03 8.38
N ASP A 40 8.14 4.65 7.71
CA ASP A 40 8.24 4.63 6.25
C ASP A 40 7.98 3.25 5.65
N GLY A 41 7.55 3.22 4.39
CA GLY A 41 7.37 1.98 3.62
C GLY A 41 5.94 1.45 3.62
N ALA A 42 5.79 0.23 3.10
CA ALA A 42 4.51 -0.43 2.92
C ALA A 42 4.25 -1.45 4.04
N VAL A 43 2.99 -1.54 4.43
CA VAL A 43 2.46 -2.61 5.27
C VAL A 43 2.03 -3.77 4.35
N VAL A 44 2.39 -4.99 4.71
CA VAL A 44 1.97 -6.19 3.97
C VAL A 44 0.80 -6.84 4.70
N VAL A 45 -0.31 -7.00 3.99
CA VAL A 45 -1.50 -7.69 4.49
C VAL A 45 -1.66 -8.99 3.71
N HIS A 46 -1.73 -10.11 4.42
CA HIS A 46 -1.98 -11.41 3.83
C HIS A 46 -3.46 -11.59 3.49
N ARG A 47 -3.77 -12.58 2.65
CA ARG A 47 -5.14 -12.85 2.18
C ARG A 47 -6.13 -13.13 3.31
N ASP A 48 -5.67 -13.69 4.42
CA ASP A 48 -6.47 -13.96 5.62
C ASP A 48 -6.65 -12.74 6.53
N GLY A 49 -6.14 -11.57 6.11
CA GLY A 49 -6.19 -10.31 6.84
C GLY A 49 -5.11 -10.16 7.90
N THR A 50 -4.20 -11.11 8.06
CA THR A 50 -3.06 -10.95 8.97
C THR A 50 -2.07 -9.91 8.43
N ILE A 51 -1.49 -9.12 9.32
CA ILE A 51 -0.52 -8.07 8.97
C ILE A 51 0.88 -8.57 9.30
N ALA A 52 1.79 -8.51 8.33
CA ALA A 52 3.18 -8.85 8.56
C ALA A 52 3.84 -7.81 9.49
N GLU A 53 4.61 -8.28 10.48
CA GLU A 53 5.33 -7.40 11.40
C GLU A 53 6.35 -6.52 10.65
N GLY A 54 7.10 -7.07 9.71
CA GLY A 54 8.08 -6.31 8.95
C GLY A 54 7.44 -5.38 7.93
N MET A 55 7.72 -4.08 8.03
CA MET A 55 7.39 -3.12 6.97
C MET A 55 8.42 -3.20 5.84
N VAL A 56 7.97 -2.99 4.61
CA VAL A 56 8.77 -3.29 3.43
C VAL A 56 8.93 -2.09 2.51
N ARG A 57 10.08 -2.05 1.83
CA ARG A 57 10.26 -1.30 0.61
C ARG A 57 9.92 -2.22 -0.55
N VAL A 58 9.09 -1.73 -1.47
CA VAL A 58 8.79 -2.47 -2.69
C VAL A 58 9.88 -2.18 -3.72
N ASP A 59 10.44 -3.24 -4.29
CA ASP A 59 11.47 -3.13 -5.30
C ASP A 59 10.89 -2.57 -6.60
N GLN A 60 11.76 -1.86 -7.33
CA GLN A 60 11.44 -1.40 -8.66
C GLN A 60 11.19 -2.60 -9.57
N LEU A 61 10.31 -2.45 -10.55
CA LEU A 61 10.07 -3.48 -11.55
C LEU A 61 11.38 -3.86 -12.27
N SER A 62 11.54 -5.15 -12.53
CA SER A 62 12.62 -5.68 -13.38
C SER A 62 12.46 -5.15 -14.82
N PRO A 63 13.52 -5.17 -15.65
CA PRO A 63 13.43 -4.72 -17.04
C PRO A 63 12.34 -5.43 -17.88
N GLY A 64 12.01 -6.69 -17.56
CA GLY A 64 10.94 -7.43 -18.23
C GLY A 64 9.55 -6.96 -17.82
N GLU A 65 9.36 -6.66 -16.53
CA GLU A 65 8.12 -6.09 -16.00
C GLU A 65 7.92 -4.63 -16.48
N ARG A 66 9.00 -3.85 -16.62
CA ARG A 66 8.95 -2.46 -17.08
C ARG A 66 8.35 -2.27 -18.48
N ARG A 67 8.46 -3.27 -19.36
CA ARG A 67 7.82 -3.19 -20.69
C ARG A 67 6.29 -3.10 -20.60
N ARG A 68 5.70 -3.59 -19.51
CA ARG A 68 4.26 -3.45 -19.21
C ARG A 68 3.93 -2.09 -18.58
N THR A 69 4.94 -1.33 -18.15
CA THR A 69 4.77 -0.03 -17.47
C THR A 69 4.46 1.11 -18.44
N ASP A 70 5.01 1.09 -19.67
CA ASP A 70 4.75 2.14 -20.68
C ASP A 70 3.26 2.25 -21.07
N GLU A 71 2.47 1.21 -20.77
CA GLU A 71 1.03 1.14 -21.02
C GLU A 71 0.17 1.48 -19.78
N LEU A 72 0.80 1.70 -18.61
CA LEU A 72 0.04 1.96 -17.38
C LEU A 72 -0.60 3.36 -17.40
N PRO A 73 -1.82 3.50 -16.87
CA PRO A 73 -2.58 4.74 -16.89
C PRO A 73 -2.07 5.74 -15.84
N HIS A 74 -0.83 6.21 -15.98
CA HIS A 74 -0.27 7.20 -15.06
C HIS A 74 -1.05 8.52 -15.12
N ALA A 75 -1.57 8.96 -13.98
CA ALA A 75 -2.28 10.23 -13.87
C ALA A 75 -1.34 11.35 -13.42
N GLY A 76 -1.54 12.58 -13.91
CA GLY A 76 -0.64 13.72 -13.65
C GLY A 76 -0.52 14.15 -12.18
N TRP A 77 -1.42 13.68 -11.31
CA TRP A 77 -1.36 13.92 -9.86
C TRP A 77 -0.55 12.86 -9.10
N MET A 78 -0.17 11.75 -9.74
CA MET A 78 0.50 10.63 -9.09
C MET A 78 1.94 10.99 -8.70
N GLY A 79 2.18 11.11 -7.39
CA GLY A 79 3.53 11.10 -6.83
C GLY A 79 4.17 9.70 -6.79
N ALA A 80 5.44 9.63 -6.36
CA ALA A 80 6.22 8.39 -6.36
C ALA A 80 5.55 7.20 -5.63
N ARG A 81 4.81 7.46 -4.55
CA ARG A 81 4.04 6.43 -3.82
C ARG A 81 2.97 5.79 -4.69
N HIS A 82 2.20 6.60 -5.41
CA HIS A 82 1.12 6.15 -6.29
C HIS A 82 1.68 5.40 -7.49
N MET A 83 2.76 5.92 -8.09
CA MET A 83 3.44 5.26 -9.21
C MET A 83 3.97 3.89 -8.81
N SER A 84 4.64 3.80 -7.66
CA SER A 84 5.15 2.54 -7.12
C SER A 84 4.03 1.54 -6.80
N ALA A 85 2.89 2.00 -6.29
CA ALA A 85 1.74 1.15 -6.01
C ALA A 85 1.09 0.62 -7.31
N LEU A 86 0.90 1.48 -8.31
CA LEU A 86 0.39 1.10 -9.63
C LEU A 86 1.28 0.05 -10.29
N GLU A 87 2.59 0.29 -10.34
CA GLU A 87 3.57 -0.68 -10.84
C GLU A 87 3.54 -1.99 -10.06
N THR A 88 3.37 -1.93 -8.73
CA THR A 88 3.33 -3.13 -7.89
C THR A 88 2.08 -3.96 -8.14
N SER A 89 0.97 -3.33 -8.52
CA SER A 89 -0.31 -4.00 -8.75
C SER A 89 -0.34 -4.95 -9.96
N ILE A 90 0.67 -4.92 -10.84
CA ILE A 90 0.77 -5.84 -11.99
C ILE A 90 1.45 -7.17 -11.66
N ARG A 91 1.97 -7.31 -10.43
CA ARG A 91 2.64 -8.54 -9.99
C ARG A 91 1.60 -9.57 -9.61
N GLU A 92 1.80 -10.80 -10.07
CA GLU A 92 0.82 -11.89 -9.89
C GLU A 92 0.55 -12.21 -8.41
N GLU A 93 1.52 -11.96 -7.54
CA GLU A 93 1.40 -12.18 -6.09
C GLU A 93 0.66 -11.05 -5.35
N VAL A 94 0.37 -9.93 -6.02
CA VAL A 94 -0.28 -8.75 -5.42
C VAL A 94 -1.74 -8.73 -5.81
N ILE A 95 -2.62 -8.94 -4.82
CA ILE A 95 -4.07 -8.85 -5.02
C ILE A 95 -4.50 -7.39 -5.26
N ALA A 96 -3.96 -6.48 -4.45
CA ALA A 96 -4.16 -5.04 -4.57
C ALA A 96 -3.00 -4.30 -3.90
N ALA A 97 -2.70 -3.10 -4.38
CA ALA A 97 -1.90 -2.12 -3.64
C ALA A 97 -2.81 -0.93 -3.27
N ILE A 98 -2.67 -0.39 -2.06
CA ILE A 98 -3.53 0.70 -1.57
C ILE A 98 -2.63 1.83 -1.08
N THR A 99 -2.98 3.07 -1.43
CA THR A 99 -2.30 4.26 -0.92
C THR A 99 -3.27 5.21 -0.26
N LEU A 100 -2.87 5.77 0.88
CA LEU A 100 -3.47 6.96 1.47
C LEU A 100 -2.51 8.14 1.26
N SER A 101 -2.97 9.16 0.55
CA SER A 101 -2.21 10.37 0.27
C SER A 101 -2.15 11.28 1.49
N GLU A 102 -0.94 11.63 1.91
CA GLU A 102 -0.72 12.58 3.01
C GLU A 102 -1.14 14.01 2.63
N GLU A 103 -1.01 14.35 1.34
CA GLU A 103 -1.26 15.71 0.85
C GLU A 103 -2.75 16.09 0.90
N ASN A 104 -3.63 15.14 0.58
CA ASN A 104 -5.05 15.44 0.34
C ASN A 104 -6.00 14.35 0.82
N GLY A 105 -5.51 13.34 1.54
CA GLY A 105 -6.31 12.24 2.06
C GLY A 105 -6.95 11.34 1.00
N ARG A 106 -6.53 11.44 -0.27
CA ARG A 106 -7.00 10.55 -1.33
C ARG A 106 -6.63 9.11 -1.01
N VAL A 107 -7.62 8.22 -1.09
CA VAL A 107 -7.40 6.78 -1.08
C VAL A 107 -7.38 6.30 -2.52
N THR A 108 -6.38 5.51 -2.90
CA THR A 108 -6.34 4.89 -4.23
C THR A 108 -6.10 3.40 -4.07
N VAL A 109 -6.91 2.60 -4.75
CA VAL A 109 -6.79 1.15 -4.84
C VAL A 109 -6.28 0.81 -6.23
N PHE A 110 -5.17 0.09 -6.30
CA PHE A 110 -4.52 -0.33 -7.53
C PHE A 110 -4.66 -1.85 -7.68
N THR A 111 -5.18 -2.29 -8.83
CA THR A 111 -5.45 -3.69 -9.14
C THR A 111 -5.16 -3.96 -10.60
N ASP A 112 -4.30 -4.95 -10.88
CA ASP A 112 -3.98 -5.39 -12.24
C ASP A 112 -3.59 -4.23 -13.19
N GLY A 113 -2.75 -3.31 -12.71
CA GLY A 113 -2.28 -2.18 -13.51
C GLY A 113 -3.33 -1.10 -13.77
N THR A 114 -4.46 -1.13 -13.08
CA THR A 114 -5.50 -0.08 -13.10
C THR A 114 -5.70 0.48 -11.71
N PHE A 115 -6.50 1.54 -11.57
CA PHE A 115 -6.79 2.12 -10.27
C PHE A 115 -8.18 2.73 -10.18
N GLU A 116 -8.71 2.73 -8.95
CA GLU A 116 -9.86 3.53 -8.52
C GLU A 116 -9.40 4.46 -7.42
N ASP A 117 -9.76 5.75 -7.50
CA ASP A 117 -9.39 6.74 -6.50
C ASP A 117 -10.59 7.46 -5.89
N PHE A 118 -10.48 7.71 -4.59
CA PHE A 118 -11.50 8.29 -3.74
C PHE A 118 -10.92 9.54 -3.09
N PRO A 119 -11.27 10.75 -3.58
CA PRO A 119 -10.91 12.00 -2.90
C PRO A 119 -11.43 12.01 -1.46
N ALA A 120 -10.71 12.62 -0.52
CA ALA A 120 -11.13 12.66 0.89
C ALA A 120 -12.56 13.18 1.09
N THR A 121 -12.99 14.18 0.31
CA THR A 121 -14.36 14.73 0.37
C THR A 121 -15.44 13.74 -0.03
N SER A 122 -15.11 12.75 -0.88
CA SER A 122 -16.07 11.72 -1.31
C SER A 122 -16.30 10.64 -0.25
N LEU A 123 -15.37 10.46 0.70
CA LEU A 123 -15.44 9.45 1.75
C LEU A 123 -16.18 9.91 3.01
N LEU A 124 -16.54 11.20 3.08
CA LEU A 124 -17.30 11.79 4.19
C LEU A 124 -18.79 11.94 3.88
N ALA A 125 -19.25 11.42 2.74
CA ALA A 125 -20.60 11.63 2.21
C ALA A 125 -21.61 10.52 2.59
N ASP A 126 -21.23 9.58 3.45
CA ASP A 126 -22.10 8.51 3.97
C ASP A 126 -22.51 8.74 5.43
#